data_AF-A0A9P8GJ68-F1
#
_entry.id   AF-A0A9P8GJ68-F1
#
_cell.length_a   1.000
_cell.length_b   1.000
_cell.length_c   1.000
_cell.angle_alpha   90.00
_cell.angle_beta   90.00
_cell.angle_gamma   90.00
#
_symmetry.space_group_name_H-M   'P 1'
#
loop_
_entity.id
_entity.type
_entity.pdbx_description
1 polymer ?
#
loop_
_entity_poly.entity_id
_entity_poly.type
_entity_poly.pdbx_seq_one_letter_code
_entity_poly.pdbx_strand_id
1 'polypeptide(L)' 'MPPPIETHWYDDKAYSTKPVLKQEIEAAVRAQAPADASAAYIANGWHTSKLDNREHGTVDYERGESVERKHVYPR' A
#
# COMPACT_ATOMS: atom_id res chain seq x y z
N MET A 1 7.64 -14.59 -9.04
CA MET A 1 7.55 -13.62 -7.92
C MET A 1 7.37 -12.26 -8.56
N PRO A 2 6.38 -11.44 -8.18
CA PRO A 2 6.34 -10.06 -8.65
C PRO A 2 7.66 -9.37 -8.26
N PRO A 3 8.19 -8.47 -9.09
CA PRO A 3 9.41 -7.75 -8.76
C PRO A 3 9.23 -7.04 -7.41
N PRO A 4 10.28 -6.95 -6.57
CA PRO A 4 10.21 -6.16 -5.37
C PRO A 4 10.11 -4.68 -5.80
N ILE A 5 8.88 -4.20 -5.96
CA ILE A 5 8.65 -2.76 -6.18
C ILE A 5 9.00 -2.01 -4.90
N GLU A 6 9.52 -0.80 -5.07
CA GLU A 6 9.84 0.07 -3.94
C GLU A 6 8.55 0.55 -3.27
N THR A 7 8.51 0.50 -1.94
CA THR A 7 7.37 0.96 -1.14
C THR A 7 7.74 2.23 -0.38
N HIS A 8 6.98 3.29 -0.63
CA HIS A 8 7.11 4.58 0.03
C HIS A 8 5.85 4.87 0.83
N TRP A 9 5.99 5.58 1.94
CA TRP A 9 4.85 6.07 2.72
C TRP A 9 4.72 7.57 2.49
N TYR A 10 3.52 8.07 2.21
CA TYR A 10 3.30 9.51 2.11
C TYR A 10 3.49 10.22 3.45
N ASP A 11 3.14 9.54 4.55
CA ASP A 11 3.42 10.00 5.91
C ASP A 11 4.58 9.18 6.49
N ASP A 12 5.71 9.85 6.72
CA ASP A 12 6.94 9.21 7.22
C ASP A 12 6.77 8.65 8.65
N LYS A 13 5.81 9.21 9.40
CA LYS A 13 5.45 8.79 10.76
C LYS A 13 4.40 7.68 10.80
N ALA A 14 3.91 7.25 9.64
CA ALA A 14 2.87 6.25 9.55
C ALA A 14 3.39 4.94 10.11
N TYR A 15 2.66 4.43 11.10
CA TYR A 15 2.95 3.18 11.80
C TYR A 15 4.37 3.10 12.42
N SER A 16 5.02 4.24 12.70
CA SER A 16 6.33 4.25 13.37
C SER A 16 6.31 3.61 14.77
N THR A 17 5.15 3.62 15.43
CA THR A 17 4.94 2.95 16.73
C THR A 17 4.59 1.46 16.60
N LYS A 18 4.30 0.98 15.37
CA LYS A 18 3.89 -0.40 15.07
C LYS A 18 4.65 -0.93 13.84
N PRO A 19 5.96 -1.18 13.97
CA PRO A 19 6.82 -1.58 12.83
C PRO A 19 6.42 -2.91 12.20
N VAL A 20 5.86 -3.84 12.97
CA VAL A 20 5.36 -5.13 12.46
C VAL A 20 4.19 -4.90 11.50
N LEU A 21 3.21 -4.09 11.92
CA LEU A 21 2.06 -3.77 11.08
C LEU A 21 2.47 -3.02 9.81
N LYS A 22 3.47 -2.13 9.92
CA LYS A 22 4.05 -1.43 8.76
C LYS A 22 4.58 -2.43 7.73
N GLN A 23 5.37 -3.41 8.16
CA GLN A 23 5.90 -4.45 7.27
C GLN A 23 4.80 -5.34 6.67
N GLU A 24 3.76 -5.67 7.43
CA GLU A 24 2.62 -6.44 6.92
C GLU A 24 1.87 -5.68 5.82
N ILE A 25 1.67 -4.37 6.00
CA ILE A 25 1.08 -3.50 4.98
C ILE A 25 1.97 -3.50 3.74
N GLU A 26 3.26 -3.23 3.88
CA GLU A 26 4.21 -3.22 2.77
C GLU A 26 4.24 -4.56 2.02
N ALA A 27 4.19 -5.69 2.74
CA ALA A 27 4.13 -7.02 2.14
C ALA A 27 2.82 -7.25 1.37
N ALA A 28 1.68 -6.84 1.93
CA ALA A 28 0.38 -6.95 1.27
C ALA A 28 0.31 -6.08 0.00
N VAL A 29 0.91 -4.88 0.06
CA VAL A 29 1.02 -3.94 -1.07
C VAL A 29 1.85 -4.55 -2.19
N ARG A 30 3.05 -5.06 -1.88
CA ARG A 30 3.90 -5.74 -2.88
C ARG A 30 3.23 -6.97 -3.49
N ALA A 31 2.47 -7.72 -2.69
CA ALA A 31 1.76 -8.91 -3.16
C ALA A 31 0.55 -8.58 -4.08
N GLN A 32 -0.08 -7.43 -3.88
CA GLN A 32 -1.23 -6.97 -4.67
C GLN A 32 -0.83 -5.96 -5.76
N ALA A 33 0.48 -5.70 -5.89
CA ALA A 33 1.03 -4.80 -6.88
C ALA A 33 0.73 -5.29 -8.31
N PRO A 34 0.36 -4.38 -9.23
CA PRO A 34 0.34 -4.69 -10.66
C PRO A 34 1.72 -5.13 -11.14
N ALA A 35 1.77 -6.04 -12.12
CA ALA A 35 3.03 -6.54 -12.67
C ALA A 35 3.86 -5.45 -13.37
N ASP A 36 3.20 -4.40 -13.83
CA ASP A 36 3.78 -3.23 -14.50
C ASP A 36 4.03 -2.04 -13.55
N ALA A 37 3.75 -2.18 -12.25
CA ALA A 37 4.09 -1.15 -11.28
C ALA A 37 5.60 -1.12 -11.03
N SER A 38 6.15 0.08 -10.99
CA SER A 38 7.56 0.34 -10.66
C SER A 38 7.74 0.70 -9.19
N ALA A 39 6.80 1.45 -8.62
CA ALA A 39 6.79 1.84 -7.21
C ALA A 39 5.36 1.84 -6.64
N ALA A 40 5.27 1.79 -5.31
CA ALA A 40 4.02 1.94 -4.56
C ALA A 40 4.16 3.02 -3.49
N TYR A 41 3.23 3.96 -3.48
CA TYR A 41 3.13 5.03 -2.49
C TYR A 41 1.90 4.80 -1.61
N ILE A 42 2.15 4.42 -0.36
CA ILE A 42 1.13 4.10 0.63
C ILE A 42 0.61 5.41 1.22
N ALA A 43 -0.59 5.81 0.80
CA ALA A 43 -1.26 7.04 1.23
C ALA A 43 -1.86 6.87 2.63
N ASN A 44 -2.43 5.69 2.90
CA ASN A 44 -2.96 5.32 4.20
C ASN A 44 -2.77 3.82 4.40
N GLY A 45 -2.36 3.42 5.61
CA GLY A 45 -2.38 2.01 5.97
C GLY A 45 -3.79 1.51 6.27
N TRP A 46 -3.89 0.41 7.00
CA TRP A 46 -5.15 -0.19 7.42
C TRP A 46 -6.04 0.79 8.18
N HIS A 47 -7.16 1.13 7.57
CA HIS A 47 -8.23 1.92 8.15
C HIS A 47 -9.59 1.42 7.63
N THR A 48 -10.65 1.75 8.36
CA THR A 48 -12.03 1.52 7.94
C THR A 48 -12.68 2.86 7.61
N SER A 49 -13.50 2.89 6.56
CA SER A 49 -14.24 4.09 6.18
C SER A 49 -15.72 3.92 6.53
N LYS A 50 -16.44 5.02 6.82
CA LYS A 50 -17.87 4.96 7.18
C LYS A 50 -18.76 4.28 6.12
N LEU A 51 -18.30 4.26 4.88
CA LEU A 51 -18.99 3.66 3.72
C LEU A 51 -18.40 2.31 3.29
N ASP A 52 -17.22 1.95 3.79
CA ASP A 52 -16.58 0.66 3.53
C ASP A 52 -16.05 0.11 4.86
N ASN A 53 -16.85 -0.77 5.44
CA ASN A 53 -16.57 -1.40 6.73
C ASN A 53 -15.45 -2.45 6.64
N ARG A 54 -14.85 -2.65 5.47
CA ARG A 54 -13.69 -3.52 5.32
C ARG A 54 -12.45 -2.70 5.62
N GLU A 55 -11.60 -3.26 6.46
CA GLU A 55 -10.27 -2.69 6.68
C GLU A 55 -9.52 -2.73 5.36
N HIS A 56 -8.99 -1.59 4.92
CA HIS A 56 -8.23 -1.48 3.69
C HIS A 56 -7.16 -0.39 3.81
N GLY A 57 -6.15 -0.50 2.97
CA GLY A 57 -5.07 0.46 2.81
C GLY A 57 -5.19 1.11 1.44
N THR A 58 -4.92 2.41 1.36
CA THR A 58 -4.95 3.14 0.09
C THR A 58 -3.53 3.29 -0.40
N VAL A 59 -3.28 2.81 -1.61
CA VAL A 59 -1.95 2.83 -2.23
C VAL A 59 -2.04 3.33 -3.65
N ASP A 60 -1.09 4.16 -4.02
CA ASP A 60 -0.88 4.66 -5.37
C ASP A 60 0.26 3.87 -6.02
N TYR A 61 -0.03 3.11 -7.07
CA TYR A 61 0.98 2.39 -7.84
C TYR A 61 1.44 3.24 -9.01
N GLU A 62 2.74 3.49 -9.10
CA GLU A 62 3.36 4.19 -10.21
C GLU A 62 3.64 3.22 -11.36
N ARG A 63 3.11 3.53 -12.54
CA ARG A 63 3.19 2.76 -13.77
C ARG A 63 3.75 3.67 -14.88
N GLY A 64 5.05 3.95 -14.84
CA GLY A 64 5.70 4.88 -15.77
C GLY A 64 5.14 6.31 -15.63
N GLU A 65 4.40 6.78 -16.64
CA GLU A 65 3.81 8.13 -16.65
C GLU A 65 2.44 8.22 -15.93
N SER A 66 1.92 7.11 -15.41
CA SER A 66 0.59 7.05 -14.78
C SER A 66 0.68 6.59 -13.33
N VAL A 67 -0.24 7.09 -12.51
CA VAL A 67 -0.42 6.64 -11.13
C VAL A 67 -1.82 6.06 -10.98
N GLU A 68 -1.90 4.81 -10.50
CA GLU A 68 -3.17 4.12 -10.25
C GLU A 68 -3.40 3.93 -8.75
N ARG A 69 -4.44 4.57 -8.22
CA ARG A 69 -4.87 4.38 -6.84
C ARG A 69 -5.66 3.09 -6.69
N LYS A 70 -5.28 2.25 -5.74
CA LYS A 70 -5.95 1.00 -5.39
C LYS A 70 -6.13 0.83 -3.89
N HIS A 71 -7.19 0.09 -3.55
CA HIS A 71 -7.39 -0.40 -2.20
C HIS A 71 -6.76 -1.78 -2.07
N VAL A 72 -5.86 -1.89 -1.11
CA VAL A 72 -5.22 -3.13 -0.68
C VAL A 72 -5.99 -3.59 0.54
N TYR A 73 -6.25 -4.90 0.65
CA TYR A 73 -6.95 -5.46 1.80
C TYR A 73 -5.99 -6.34 2.62
N PRO A 74 -6.12 -6.36 3.97
CA PRO A 74 -5.44 -7.34 4.80
C PRO A 74 -5.94 -8.74 4.44
N ARG A 75 -5.03 -9.71 4.43
CA ARG A 75 -5.29 -11.08 3.96
C ARG A 75 -5.76 -11.99 5.08
#